data_AF-A0A553PHA7-F1
#
_entry.id   AF-A0A553PHA7-F1
#
_cell.length_a   1.000
_cell.length_b   1.000
_cell.length_c   1.000
_cell.angle_alpha   90.00
_cell.angle_beta   90.00
_cell.angle_gamma   90.00
#
_symmetry.space_group_name_H-M   'P 1'
#
loop_
_entity.id
_entity.type
_entity.pdbx_description
1 polymer ?
#
loop_
_entity_poly.entity_id
_entity_poly.type
_entity_poly.pdbx_seq_one_letter_code
_entity_poly.pdbx_strand_id
1 'polypeptide(L)'
;MLASKDGSEAGGDAKKTNPSSVEALTAASGAGGDEASSSNRADSEDSNGKAAHAPPPTQINKIKFTGPSHIRKERRQSSSRFNISSNRELVELSPLKDALQSEREQLFLEKIKQCQVLFDFVSDPLSDLKWKEVKRAALHEMVEYVTTTTGVLTEAVYPEVVTMFSVNLFRALPPSTNPNGAEFDPEEDEPTLEAAWPHLQLVYEFFLRVLESPDFQPSLVKKYIDQKFVLQLLDLFYSEDPRERDFLKTTLHRIYGKFLGLRAYIRKQINNIFYRFVYETERHNGVAELLEILGSIINGFALPLKEEHKIFLLKVLMPLHKVKSLSVYHPQLAYCVVQFLEKDPSLTEQVIMNLLRYWPKVHSPKEVMFLNELEEILDVIEPIEFQKVMVPLFNQLAKCVSSPHFQVAERALYYWNNEYIMSLIDGNAVTILPIMFHALYKNSKSHWNKTIHGLIYNALKLFMEMNQKLFDECTQQFKLEQKKEREKQKQRLEAWEKVEALARQNPNVELISNLLEDVKLSDKKVSAIEESSVTNVPMDEGDSENLAKKIVEEAAKVSVAPSTPGIGSGQATKNAEKPLLRRKSELPTDMYTQKALENHKRADEFLTTPPDASKA
;
A
#
# COMPACT_ATOMS: atom_id res chain seq x y z
N MET A 1 14.14 -34.98 32.30
CA MET A 1 14.52 -35.35 33.67
C MET A 1 13.91 -34.32 34.63
N LEU A 2 13.04 -34.79 35.53
CA LEU A 2 12.56 -34.20 36.81
C LEU A 2 11.97 -32.76 36.74
N ALA A 3 10.68 -32.45 36.87
CA ALA A 3 9.53 -32.93 37.67
C ALA A 3 9.62 -32.68 39.19
N SER A 4 8.53 -32.08 39.71
CA SER A 4 8.01 -32.09 41.11
C SER A 4 8.36 -30.88 41.98
N LYS A 5 7.51 -30.35 42.88
CA LYS A 5 6.05 -30.39 43.16
C LYS A 5 5.82 -29.61 44.49
N ASP A 6 4.57 -29.21 44.73
CA ASP A 6 3.91 -28.94 46.02
C ASP A 6 4.41 -27.73 46.85
N GLY A 7 3.58 -26.92 47.53
CA GLY A 7 2.14 -26.98 47.81
C GLY A 7 1.85 -26.46 49.24
N SER A 8 0.70 -25.78 49.39
CA SER A 8 -0.12 -25.63 50.63
C SER A 8 0.24 -24.47 51.59
N GLU A 9 -0.59 -23.44 51.79
CA GLU A 9 -1.88 -23.32 52.55
C GLU A 9 -1.63 -22.51 53.85
N ALA A 10 -2.51 -21.71 54.46
CA ALA A 10 -3.92 -21.34 54.28
C ALA A 10 -4.29 -20.14 55.19
N GLY A 11 -5.45 -19.53 54.92
CA GLY A 11 -6.33 -18.84 55.88
C GLY A 11 -6.05 -17.34 56.08
N GLY A 12 -6.97 -16.38 55.88
CA GLY A 12 -8.42 -16.41 55.81
C GLY A 12 -8.97 -15.46 56.89
N ASP A 13 -9.69 -14.40 56.51
CA ASP A 13 -11.10 -14.23 56.90
C ASP A 13 -11.74 -12.96 56.29
N ALA A 14 -13.04 -13.06 56.06
CA ALA A 14 -13.89 -12.12 55.35
C ALA A 14 -14.74 -11.26 56.30
N LYS A 15 -15.21 -10.09 55.84
CA LYS A 15 -16.66 -9.75 55.90
C LYS A 15 -17.05 -8.49 55.11
N LYS A 16 -18.18 -8.66 54.44
CA LYS A 16 -19.04 -7.73 53.68
C LYS A 16 -19.62 -6.60 54.54
N THR A 17 -19.93 -5.45 53.93
CA THR A 17 -21.29 -4.81 53.91
C THR A 17 -21.33 -3.61 52.95
N ASN A 18 -22.36 -3.58 52.09
CA ASN A 18 -22.93 -2.44 51.33
C ASN A 18 -24.24 -2.00 52.08
N PRO A 19 -25.09 -1.03 51.64
CA PRO A 19 -24.94 0.17 50.79
C PRO A 19 -25.76 1.41 51.29
N SER A 20 -25.84 2.47 50.45
CA SER A 20 -26.97 3.43 50.25
C SER A 20 -27.05 4.77 51.02
N SER A 21 -27.42 5.83 50.26
CA SER A 21 -28.21 7.08 50.52
C SER A 21 -27.61 8.22 49.65
N VAL A 22 -28.22 8.80 48.60
CA VAL A 22 -29.54 9.43 48.29
C VAL A 22 -29.72 10.83 48.92
N GLU A 23 -30.24 11.77 48.10
CA GLU A 23 -30.79 13.12 48.38
C GLU A 23 -29.84 14.34 48.17
N ALA A 24 -30.24 15.50 47.58
CA ALA A 24 -31.47 15.95 46.94
C ALA A 24 -31.31 17.39 46.38
N LEU A 25 -32.10 17.72 45.32
CA LEU A 25 -32.88 18.96 45.03
C LEU A 25 -32.15 20.33 44.96
N THR A 26 -32.48 21.32 44.11
CA THR A 26 -33.78 21.87 43.68
C THR A 26 -33.69 22.65 42.35
N ALA A 27 -34.81 22.69 41.63
CA ALA A 27 -35.12 23.49 40.45
C ALA A 27 -35.47 24.96 40.75
N ALA A 28 -35.45 25.81 39.72
CA ALA A 28 -36.26 27.03 39.64
C ALA A 28 -36.73 27.27 38.21
N SER A 29 -38.06 27.29 38.06
CA SER A 29 -38.82 27.62 36.85
C SER A 29 -39.21 29.11 36.89
N GLY A 30 -39.37 29.75 35.73
CA GLY A 30 -39.95 31.09 35.61
C GLY A 30 -40.38 31.36 34.18
N ALA A 31 -41.70 31.50 33.97
CA ALA A 31 -42.41 31.54 32.69
C ALA A 31 -42.57 32.95 32.10
N GLY A 32 -42.91 33.00 30.80
CA GLY A 32 -44.03 33.82 30.33
C GLY A 32 -43.72 34.88 29.24
N GLY A 33 -44.47 34.80 28.13
CA GLY A 33 -44.80 35.98 27.31
C GLY A 33 -44.88 35.74 25.79
N ASP A 34 -46.06 35.32 25.31
CA ASP A 34 -46.48 35.40 23.91
C ASP A 34 -46.79 36.86 23.51
N GLU A 35 -46.55 37.24 22.26
CA GLU A 35 -47.44 38.14 21.52
C GLU A 35 -47.23 38.02 19.99
N ALA A 36 -48.36 37.99 19.28
CA ALA A 36 -48.48 37.80 17.85
C ALA A 36 -48.77 39.14 17.15
N SER A 37 -48.31 39.32 15.90
CA SER A 37 -49.03 40.15 14.93
C SER A 37 -48.63 39.86 13.47
N SER A 38 -49.66 39.69 12.66
CA SER A 38 -49.76 39.48 11.21
C SER A 38 -49.32 40.67 10.33
N SER A 39 -48.94 40.42 9.07
CA SER A 39 -49.73 40.74 7.85
C SER A 39 -48.93 41.08 6.57
N ASN A 40 -49.55 40.73 5.42
CA ASN A 40 -49.40 41.21 4.02
C ASN A 40 -48.25 40.65 3.15
N ARG A 41 -48.51 39.78 2.15
CA ARG A 41 -49.15 39.94 0.81
C ARG A 41 -48.34 40.77 -0.20
N ALA A 42 -47.90 40.12 -1.29
CA ALA A 42 -48.08 40.57 -2.68
C ALA A 42 -47.74 39.45 -3.68
N ASP A 43 -48.65 39.25 -4.64
CA ASP A 43 -48.64 38.31 -5.76
C ASP A 43 -47.71 38.71 -6.91
N SER A 44 -47.35 37.75 -7.77
CA SER A 44 -47.23 37.94 -9.23
C SER A 44 -47.36 36.58 -9.94
N GLU A 45 -48.40 36.45 -10.75
CA GLU A 45 -48.69 35.34 -11.68
C GLU A 45 -47.75 35.37 -12.89
N ASP A 46 -47.44 34.21 -13.49
CA ASP A 46 -47.71 34.04 -14.92
C ASP A 46 -47.85 32.56 -15.37
N SER A 47 -48.67 32.43 -16.40
CA SER A 47 -49.32 31.29 -17.07
C SER A 47 -48.39 30.49 -18.02
N ASN A 48 -48.65 29.32 -18.66
CA ASN A 48 -49.82 28.53 -19.07
C ASN A 48 -49.33 27.15 -19.65
N GLY A 49 -50.16 26.08 -19.69
CA GLY A 49 -49.93 24.92 -20.58
C GLY A 49 -50.50 23.53 -20.14
N LYS A 50 -51.58 23.08 -20.79
CA LYS A 50 -52.43 21.86 -20.58
C LYS A 50 -51.72 20.50 -20.91
N ALA A 51 -52.14 19.27 -20.56
CA ALA A 51 -53.48 18.67 -20.43
C ALA A 51 -53.53 17.27 -19.71
N ALA A 52 -54.71 16.97 -19.13
CA ALA A 52 -55.51 15.72 -19.08
C ALA A 52 -55.17 14.44 -18.24
N HIS A 53 -56.05 14.21 -17.23
CA HIS A 53 -56.71 12.98 -16.72
C HIS A 53 -55.95 11.77 -16.10
N ALA A 54 -56.09 11.61 -14.77
CA ALA A 54 -56.38 10.33 -14.07
C ALA A 54 -56.93 10.58 -12.62
N PRO A 55 -57.86 9.74 -12.08
CA PRO A 55 -58.49 9.91 -10.76
C PRO A 55 -57.64 9.31 -9.59
N PRO A 56 -58.00 9.55 -8.30
CA PRO A 56 -57.03 9.63 -7.20
C PRO A 56 -56.76 8.26 -6.53
N PRO A 57 -55.53 7.98 -6.05
CA PRO A 57 -55.29 6.81 -5.22
C PRO A 57 -55.34 7.17 -3.73
N THR A 58 -56.08 6.30 -3.04
CA THR A 58 -56.37 6.22 -1.61
C THR A 58 -55.10 6.06 -0.76
N GLN A 59 -55.16 6.60 0.47
CA GLN A 59 -54.05 6.69 1.43
C GLN A 59 -53.49 5.33 1.88
N ILE A 60 -52.17 5.18 1.80
CA ILE A 60 -51.41 4.14 2.51
C ILE A 60 -50.64 4.83 3.65
N ASN A 61 -50.97 4.46 4.89
CA ASN A 61 -50.29 4.89 6.11
C ASN A 61 -48.79 4.54 6.06
N LYS A 62 -47.93 5.54 5.88
CA LYS A 62 -46.49 5.41 6.13
C LYS A 62 -46.22 5.59 7.63
N ILE A 63 -45.86 4.48 8.26
CA ILE A 63 -45.23 4.41 9.58
C ILE A 63 -44.03 5.37 9.57
N LYS A 64 -44.03 6.37 10.47
CA LYS A 64 -42.90 7.25 10.71
C LYS A 64 -41.76 6.44 11.33
N PHE A 65 -40.79 6.03 10.52
CA PHE A 65 -39.49 5.64 11.04
C PHE A 65 -38.76 6.92 11.44
N THR A 66 -38.55 7.10 12.74
CA THR A 66 -37.67 8.13 13.28
C THR A 66 -36.24 7.82 12.85
N GLY A 67 -35.76 8.47 11.80
CA GLY A 67 -34.34 8.45 11.44
C GLY A 67 -33.49 9.07 12.57
N PRO A 68 -32.21 8.67 12.71
CA PRO A 68 -31.34 9.28 13.69
C PRO A 68 -31.17 10.77 13.35
N SER A 69 -31.24 11.61 14.39
CA SER A 69 -30.94 13.03 14.34
C SER A 69 -29.68 13.31 13.51
N HIS A 70 -29.79 14.20 12.53
CA HIS A 70 -28.62 14.85 11.92
C HIS A 70 -27.75 15.42 13.04
N ILE A 71 -26.66 14.73 13.35
CA ILE A 71 -25.56 15.29 14.12
C ILE A 71 -25.07 16.46 13.28
N ARG A 72 -25.25 17.69 13.75
CA ARG A 72 -24.54 18.86 13.23
C ARG A 72 -23.06 18.47 13.18
N LYS A 73 -22.51 18.22 11.98
CA LYS A 73 -21.06 18.19 11.78
C LYS A 73 -20.55 19.54 12.27
N GLU A 74 -19.96 19.57 13.46
CA GLU A 74 -19.02 20.65 13.79
C GLU A 74 -18.06 20.75 12.60
N ARG A 75 -17.95 21.95 12.03
CA ARG A 75 -17.04 22.25 10.93
C ARG A 75 -15.62 22.16 11.48
N ARG A 76 -15.10 20.92 11.60
CA ARG A 76 -13.72 20.64 11.98
C ARG A 76 -12.81 21.33 10.95
N GLN A 77 -11.85 22.11 11.44
CA GLN A 77 -10.91 22.84 10.57
C GLN A 77 -10.00 21.83 9.87
N SER A 78 -10.10 21.75 8.55
CA SER A 78 -9.34 20.84 7.68
C SER A 78 -7.85 21.19 7.58
N SER A 79 -7.48 22.44 7.87
CA SER A 79 -6.14 22.98 7.63
C SER A 79 -5.35 23.19 8.92
N SER A 80 -4.02 23.22 8.79
CA SER A 80 -3.11 23.31 9.92
C SER A 80 -3.29 24.60 10.71
N ARG A 81 -3.15 24.53 12.04
CA ARG A 81 -3.17 25.70 12.91
C ARG A 81 -1.79 26.33 12.99
N PHE A 82 -1.61 27.43 12.27
CA PHE A 82 -0.42 28.27 12.38
C PHE A 82 -0.52 29.18 13.60
N ASN A 83 0.63 29.45 14.26
CA ASN A 83 0.72 30.46 15.30
C ASN A 83 0.77 31.86 14.64
N ILE A 84 -0.41 32.39 14.30
CA ILE A 84 -0.55 33.65 13.57
C ILE A 84 0.17 34.78 14.31
N SER A 85 0.97 35.57 13.58
CA SER A 85 1.72 36.68 14.15
C SER A 85 0.78 37.80 14.63
N SER A 86 1.11 38.41 15.78
CA SER A 86 0.32 39.50 16.37
C SER A 86 0.41 40.80 15.57
N ASN A 87 1.57 41.10 14.99
CA ASN A 87 1.76 42.19 14.03
C ASN A 87 1.96 41.60 12.63
N ARG A 88 1.11 42.00 11.68
CA ARG A 88 1.06 41.47 10.31
C ARG A 88 1.25 42.53 9.23
N GLU A 89 1.49 43.77 9.64
CA GLU A 89 1.78 44.85 8.70
C GLU A 89 3.23 44.72 8.23
N LEU A 90 3.39 44.49 6.92
CA LEU A 90 4.71 44.39 6.30
C LEU A 90 5.09 45.72 5.67
N VAL A 91 6.39 45.95 5.50
CA VAL A 91 6.90 47.09 4.74
C VAL A 91 7.31 46.57 3.37
N GLU A 92 6.83 47.18 2.29
CA GLU A 92 7.27 46.81 0.94
C GLU A 92 8.72 47.26 0.75
N LEU A 93 9.65 46.32 0.90
CA LEU A 93 11.09 46.55 0.79
C LEU A 93 11.50 46.66 -0.69
N SER A 94 12.45 47.54 -0.99
CA SER A 94 12.99 47.76 -2.34
C SER A 94 13.42 46.45 -3.02
N PRO A 95 13.37 46.36 -4.37
CA PRO A 95 13.83 45.19 -5.10
C PRO A 95 15.34 44.94 -4.90
N LEU A 96 15.74 43.67 -4.77
CA LEU A 96 17.13 43.23 -4.64
C LEU A 96 17.97 43.59 -5.89
N LYS A 97 17.33 43.64 -7.07
CA LYS A 97 17.99 44.01 -8.34
C LYS A 97 18.46 45.46 -8.33
N ASP A 98 17.71 46.35 -7.68
CA ASP A 98 17.94 47.80 -7.70
C ASP A 98 18.87 48.26 -6.55
N ALA A 99 19.12 47.41 -5.56
CA ALA A 99 20.01 47.71 -4.43
C ALA A 99 21.50 47.68 -4.85
N LEU A 100 22.31 48.51 -4.20
CA LEU A 100 23.77 48.51 -4.32
C LEU A 100 24.36 47.17 -3.83
N GLN A 101 25.43 46.70 -4.46
CA GLN A 101 26.04 45.40 -4.13
C GLN A 101 26.42 45.27 -2.64
N SER A 102 26.81 46.37 -1.99
CA SER A 102 27.14 46.41 -0.56
C SER A 102 25.93 46.29 0.38
N GLU A 103 24.74 46.67 -0.09
CA GLU A 103 23.50 46.69 0.71
C GLU A 103 22.62 45.47 0.44
N ARG A 104 22.87 44.74 -0.67
CA ARG A 104 22.09 43.57 -1.10
C ARG A 104 22.02 42.47 -0.04
N GLU A 105 23.12 42.16 0.65
CA GLU A 105 23.13 41.14 1.70
C GLU A 105 22.23 41.53 2.87
N GLN A 106 22.34 42.77 3.34
CA GLN A 106 21.50 43.27 4.44
C GLN A 106 20.02 43.29 4.05
N LEU A 107 19.70 43.77 2.85
CA LEU A 107 18.34 43.79 2.32
C LEU A 107 17.76 42.38 2.18
N PHE A 108 18.58 41.41 1.77
CA PHE A 108 18.18 40.01 1.68
C PHE A 108 17.87 39.42 3.06
N LEU A 109 18.70 39.70 4.08
CA LEU A 109 18.44 39.30 5.47
C LEU A 109 17.15 39.93 6.01
N GLU A 110 16.90 41.21 5.72
CA GLU A 110 15.67 41.90 6.11
C GLU A 110 14.43 41.27 5.46
N LYS A 111 14.49 40.93 4.17
CA LYS A 111 13.42 40.19 3.47
C LYS A 111 13.20 38.80 4.07
N ILE A 112 14.25 38.05 4.40
CA ILE A 112 14.13 36.74 5.08
C ILE A 112 13.41 36.88 6.42
N LYS A 113 13.79 37.87 7.23
CA LYS A 113 13.16 38.14 8.54
C LYS A 113 11.70 38.55 8.39
N GLN A 114 11.38 39.38 7.42
CA GLN A 114 10.02 39.79 7.14
C GLN A 114 9.12 38.60 6.76
N CYS A 115 9.66 37.63 6.01
CA CYS A 115 8.95 36.40 5.64
C CYS A 115 8.67 35.44 6.81
N GLN A 116 9.17 35.72 8.02
CA GLN A 116 8.84 34.96 9.24
C GLN A 116 7.44 35.32 9.79
N VAL A 117 6.83 36.42 9.35
CA VAL A 117 5.47 36.81 9.74
C VAL A 117 4.45 35.84 9.16
N LEU A 118 3.60 35.27 10.00
CA LEU A 118 2.59 34.28 9.65
C LEU A 118 1.21 34.92 9.50
N PHE A 119 0.54 34.61 8.38
CA PHE A 119 -0.80 35.09 8.06
C PHE A 119 -1.84 33.99 8.25
N ASP A 120 -3.08 34.41 8.55
CA ASP A 120 -4.22 33.50 8.60
C ASP A 120 -4.82 33.31 7.21
N PHE A 121 -4.86 32.07 6.72
CA PHE A 121 -5.51 31.69 5.46
C PHE A 121 -6.83 30.92 5.69
N VAL A 122 -7.18 30.65 6.94
CA VAL A 122 -8.22 29.69 7.33
C VAL A 122 -9.38 30.38 8.03
N SER A 123 -9.12 31.09 9.12
CA SER A 123 -10.20 31.71 9.91
C SER A 123 -10.75 32.94 9.21
N ASP A 124 -9.87 33.73 8.58
CA ASP A 124 -10.25 34.86 7.73
C ASP A 124 -9.42 34.88 6.43
N PRO A 125 -9.87 34.17 5.37
CA PRO A 125 -9.15 34.09 4.10
C PRO A 125 -8.95 35.44 3.41
N LEU A 126 -9.87 36.40 3.62
CA LEU A 126 -9.88 37.71 2.97
C LEU A 126 -9.16 38.80 3.80
N SER A 127 -8.67 38.47 4.99
CA SER A 127 -7.80 39.34 5.77
C SER A 127 -6.44 39.56 5.10
N ASP A 128 -5.82 40.71 5.40
CA ASP A 128 -4.40 40.98 5.14
C ASP A 128 -3.95 40.75 3.68
N LEU A 129 -4.85 40.86 2.69
CA LEU A 129 -4.54 40.56 1.28
C LEU A 129 -3.33 41.33 0.76
N LYS A 130 -3.24 42.62 1.10
CA LYS A 130 -2.09 43.46 0.76
C LYS A 130 -0.78 42.86 1.29
N TRP A 131 -0.75 42.51 2.57
CA TRP A 131 0.46 42.02 3.24
C TRP A 131 0.80 40.58 2.87
N LYS A 132 -0.22 39.75 2.61
CA LYS A 132 -0.06 38.42 2.01
C LYS A 132 0.62 38.51 0.65
N GLU A 133 0.25 39.48 -0.18
CA GLU A 133 0.89 39.69 -1.50
C GLU A 133 2.32 40.22 -1.36
N VAL A 134 2.58 41.15 -0.44
CA VAL A 134 3.96 41.62 -0.14
C VAL A 134 4.88 40.44 0.22
N LYS A 135 4.43 39.55 1.11
CA LYS A 135 5.21 38.34 1.47
C LYS A 135 5.38 37.40 0.28
N ARG A 136 4.33 37.18 -0.53
CA ARG A 136 4.40 36.33 -1.72
C ARG A 136 5.42 36.85 -2.72
N ALA A 137 5.38 38.14 -3.03
CA ALA A 137 6.32 38.79 -3.94
C ALA A 137 7.76 38.73 -3.41
N ALA A 138 7.97 38.99 -2.12
CA ALA A 138 9.28 38.90 -1.48
C ALA A 138 9.86 37.49 -1.56
N LEU A 139 9.09 36.45 -1.23
CA LEU A 139 9.53 35.06 -1.34
C LEU A 139 9.87 34.68 -2.78
N HIS A 140 9.04 35.06 -3.75
CA HIS A 140 9.28 34.79 -5.16
C HIS A 140 10.58 35.46 -5.66
N GLU A 141 10.78 36.72 -5.29
CA GLU A 141 12.02 37.45 -5.61
C GLU A 141 13.25 36.77 -4.99
N MET A 142 13.15 36.31 -3.74
CA MET A 142 14.25 35.61 -3.06
C MET A 142 14.59 34.27 -3.75
N VAL A 143 13.60 33.53 -4.25
CA VAL A 143 13.80 32.31 -5.04
C VAL A 143 14.59 32.63 -6.32
N GLU A 144 14.17 33.65 -7.07
CA GLU A 144 14.86 34.09 -8.29
C GLU A 144 16.29 34.54 -7.99
N TYR A 145 16.48 35.30 -6.90
CA TYR A 145 17.78 35.84 -6.51
C TYR A 145 18.80 34.74 -6.18
N VAL A 146 18.43 33.76 -5.34
CA VAL A 146 19.30 32.62 -5.00
C VAL A 146 19.59 31.73 -6.20
N THR A 147 18.67 31.66 -7.16
CA THR A 147 18.83 30.82 -8.37
C THR A 147 19.76 31.48 -9.40
N THR A 148 19.71 32.81 -9.55
CA THR A 148 20.42 33.53 -10.62
C THR A 148 21.76 34.11 -10.19
N THR A 149 21.95 34.40 -8.90
CA THR A 149 23.12 35.09 -8.38
C THR A 149 23.99 34.14 -7.56
N THR A 150 25.29 34.10 -7.85
CA THR A 150 26.28 33.33 -7.09
C THR A 150 26.83 34.12 -5.91
N GLY A 151 27.33 33.43 -4.88
CA GLY A 151 27.92 34.04 -3.69
C GLY A 151 26.90 34.65 -2.71
N VAL A 152 25.61 34.36 -2.86
CA VAL A 152 24.54 34.89 -2.00
C VAL A 152 24.52 34.26 -0.60
N LEU A 153 25.00 33.01 -0.47
CA LEU A 153 24.89 32.22 0.76
C LEU A 153 26.09 32.44 1.69
N THR A 154 26.07 33.55 2.43
CA THR A 154 27.08 33.88 3.44
C THR A 154 26.80 33.18 4.79
N GLU A 155 27.77 33.21 5.72
CA GLU A 155 27.59 32.61 7.06
C GLU A 155 26.43 33.24 7.84
N ALA A 156 26.18 34.54 7.66
CA ALA A 156 25.10 35.27 8.32
C ALA A 156 23.70 34.89 7.80
N VAL A 157 23.59 34.46 6.54
CA VAL A 157 22.33 34.10 5.89
C VAL A 157 21.78 32.76 6.38
N TYR A 158 22.65 31.76 6.58
CA TYR A 158 22.22 30.40 6.96
C TYR A 158 21.29 30.31 8.19
N PRO A 159 21.59 30.93 9.36
CA PRO A 159 20.69 30.85 10.50
C PRO A 159 19.31 31.44 10.22
N GLU A 160 19.25 32.55 9.48
CA GLU A 160 17.99 33.23 9.15
C GLU A 160 17.15 32.40 8.18
N VAL A 161 17.77 31.75 7.19
CA VAL A 161 17.07 30.83 6.28
C VAL A 161 16.47 29.64 7.02
N VAL A 162 17.25 28.98 7.89
CA VAL A 162 16.77 27.82 8.65
C VAL A 162 15.66 28.22 9.62
N THR A 163 15.78 29.40 10.26
CA THR A 163 14.74 29.94 11.14
C THR A 163 13.47 30.27 10.36
N MET A 164 13.58 30.94 9.20
CA MET A 164 12.44 31.27 8.36
C MET A 164 11.71 30.01 7.88
N PHE A 165 12.44 28.98 7.44
CA PHE A 165 11.85 27.70 7.08
C PHE A 165 11.13 27.06 8.27
N SER A 166 11.78 27.00 9.44
CA SER A 166 11.23 26.38 10.65
C SER A 166 9.94 27.06 11.13
N VAL A 167 9.92 28.40 11.15
CA VAL A 167 8.76 29.20 11.59
C VAL A 167 7.57 29.03 10.64
N ASN A 168 7.81 28.95 9.33
CA ASN A 168 6.74 28.81 8.34
C ASN A 168 6.19 27.38 8.26
N LEU A 169 6.99 26.34 8.50
CA LEU A 169 6.58 24.95 8.23
C LEU A 169 6.24 24.15 9.47
N PHE A 170 7.05 24.23 10.53
CA PHE A 170 6.92 23.33 11.69
C PHE A 170 5.71 23.69 12.53
N ARG A 171 4.66 22.90 12.37
CA ARG A 171 3.34 23.09 12.96
C ARG A 171 2.71 21.74 13.31
N ALA A 172 1.73 21.78 14.20
CA ALA A 172 0.87 20.62 14.41
C ALA A 172 -0.08 20.50 13.21
N LEU A 173 -0.09 19.33 12.58
CA LEU A 173 -1.03 19.02 11.51
C LEU A 173 -2.45 18.91 12.07
N PRO A 174 -3.47 19.27 11.28
CA PRO A 174 -4.86 19.19 11.70
C PRO A 174 -5.27 17.74 11.96
N PRO A 175 -6.24 17.50 12.86
CA PRO A 175 -6.78 16.16 13.03
C PRO A 175 -7.42 15.73 11.70
N SER A 176 -7.18 14.48 11.31
CA SER A 176 -7.67 14.00 10.02
C SER A 176 -9.20 14.07 9.94
N THR A 177 -9.68 14.49 8.77
CA THR A 177 -11.10 14.59 8.43
C THR A 177 -11.72 13.26 7.99
N ASN A 178 -10.89 12.29 7.60
CA ASN A 178 -11.38 11.04 7.02
C ASN A 178 -11.88 10.09 8.12
N PRO A 179 -13.01 9.39 7.88
CA PRO A 179 -13.64 8.54 8.88
C PRO A 179 -12.70 7.40 9.32
N ASN A 180 -12.52 7.22 10.62
CA ASN A 180 -11.76 6.09 11.16
C ASN A 180 -12.63 4.84 11.15
N GLY A 181 -12.15 3.72 10.58
CA GLY A 181 -12.88 2.45 10.65
C GLY A 181 -12.36 1.36 9.71
N ALA A 182 -13.05 0.22 9.71
CA ALA A 182 -12.76 -0.91 8.80
C ALA A 182 -13.24 -0.66 7.36
N GLU A 183 -14.11 0.34 7.16
CA GLU A 183 -14.58 0.83 5.85
C GLU A 183 -13.69 1.95 5.29
N PHE A 184 -12.57 2.24 5.95
CA PHE A 184 -11.60 3.23 5.50
C PHE A 184 -10.82 2.68 4.30
N ASP A 185 -11.04 3.28 3.12
CA ASP A 185 -10.21 3.08 1.94
C ASP A 185 -9.40 4.36 1.65
N PRO A 186 -8.10 4.38 1.94
CA PRO A 186 -7.27 5.55 1.66
C PRO A 186 -7.12 5.89 0.18
N GLU A 187 -7.54 5.03 -0.75
CA GLU A 187 -7.60 5.37 -2.18
C GLU A 187 -8.82 6.23 -2.55
N GLU A 188 -9.89 6.16 -1.77
CA GLU A 188 -11.12 6.93 -1.99
C GLU A 188 -11.15 8.27 -1.23
N ASP A 189 -10.21 8.49 -0.33
CA ASP A 189 -10.11 9.69 0.48
C ASP A 189 -9.79 10.93 -0.37
N GLU A 190 -10.67 11.93 -0.35
CA GLU A 190 -10.39 13.24 -0.95
C GLU A 190 -9.27 13.95 -0.17
N PRO A 191 -8.14 14.32 -0.81
CA PRO A 191 -7.02 14.92 -0.11
C PRO A 191 -7.37 16.33 0.36
N THR A 192 -7.20 16.59 1.66
CA THR A 192 -7.32 17.95 2.19
C THR A 192 -6.13 18.79 1.76
N LEU A 193 -6.39 19.84 0.97
CA LEU A 193 -5.37 20.79 0.53
C LEU A 193 -5.07 21.85 1.60
N GLU A 194 -3.80 22.20 1.76
CA GLU A 194 -3.38 23.24 2.71
C GLU A 194 -3.75 24.65 2.19
N ALA A 195 -4.41 25.45 3.02
CA ALA A 195 -4.92 26.76 2.62
C ALA A 195 -3.80 27.80 2.48
N ALA A 196 -2.73 27.68 3.29
CA ALA A 196 -1.56 28.55 3.25
C ALA A 196 -0.57 28.19 2.12
N TRP A 197 -0.95 27.28 1.21
CA TRP A 197 -0.09 26.78 0.13
C TRP A 197 0.61 27.87 -0.72
N PRO A 198 -0.02 29.01 -1.08
CA PRO A 198 0.64 30.05 -1.87
C PRO A 198 1.92 30.61 -1.22
N HIS A 199 2.02 30.60 0.11
CA HIS A 199 3.24 30.96 0.83
C HIS A 199 4.14 29.76 1.05
N LEU A 200 3.58 28.62 1.49
CA LEU A 200 4.36 27.41 1.80
C LEU A 200 5.13 26.88 0.58
N GLN A 201 4.51 26.87 -0.59
CA GLN A 201 5.15 26.45 -1.84
C GLN A 201 6.46 27.22 -2.07
N LEU A 202 6.42 28.54 -1.94
CA LEU A 202 7.60 29.39 -2.15
C LEU A 202 8.65 29.22 -1.05
N VAL A 203 8.25 28.94 0.19
CA VAL A 203 9.19 28.65 1.28
C VAL A 203 9.91 27.31 1.03
N TYR A 204 9.18 26.26 0.61
CA TYR A 204 9.77 24.98 0.23
C TYR A 204 10.71 25.14 -0.97
N GLU A 205 10.26 25.84 -2.01
CA GLU A 205 11.05 26.08 -3.21
C GLU A 205 12.33 26.86 -2.90
N PHE A 206 12.22 27.95 -2.13
CA PHE A 206 13.36 28.73 -1.68
C PHE A 206 14.39 27.87 -0.93
N PHE A 207 13.93 27.08 0.04
CA PHE A 207 14.83 26.23 0.83
C PHE A 207 15.48 25.14 -0.02
N LEU A 208 14.75 24.55 -0.98
CA LEU A 208 15.33 23.60 -1.93
C LEU A 208 16.40 24.27 -2.81
N ARG A 209 16.16 25.47 -3.34
CA ARG A 209 17.17 26.21 -4.12
C ARG A 209 18.41 26.51 -3.28
N VAL A 210 18.25 26.89 -2.01
CA VAL A 210 19.38 27.09 -1.09
C VAL A 210 20.17 25.78 -0.90
N LEU A 211 19.49 24.65 -0.66
CA LEU A 211 20.14 23.35 -0.49
C LEU A 211 20.83 22.86 -1.77
N GLU A 212 20.28 23.15 -2.95
CA GLU A 212 20.81 22.72 -4.25
C GLU A 212 21.89 23.64 -4.80
N SER A 213 22.01 24.85 -4.27
CA SER A 213 23.05 25.81 -4.67
C SER A 213 24.45 25.20 -4.60
N PRO A 214 25.32 25.44 -5.62
CA PRO A 214 26.70 25.01 -5.60
C PRO A 214 27.52 25.69 -4.49
N ASP A 215 27.10 26.89 -4.07
CA ASP A 215 27.76 27.67 -3.01
C ASP A 215 27.37 27.20 -1.59
N PHE A 216 26.47 26.22 -1.48
CA PHE A 216 25.99 25.70 -0.20
C PHE A 216 27.10 24.95 0.55
N GLN A 217 27.41 25.38 1.77
CA GLN A 217 28.44 24.79 2.62
C GLN A 217 27.84 24.02 3.82
N PRO A 218 27.76 22.66 3.77
CA PRO A 218 27.14 21.86 4.84
C PRO A 218 27.80 22.03 6.21
N SER A 219 29.10 22.32 6.25
CA SER A 219 29.88 22.50 7.48
C SER A 219 29.40 23.68 8.33
N LEU A 220 28.93 24.76 7.71
CA LEU A 220 28.42 25.96 8.38
C LEU A 220 26.96 25.79 8.82
N VAL A 221 26.19 24.96 8.11
CA VAL A 221 24.75 24.78 8.35
C VAL A 221 24.43 23.67 9.35
N LYS A 222 25.33 22.70 9.54
CA LYS A 222 25.13 21.55 10.44
C LYS A 222 24.81 21.91 11.89
N LYS A 223 25.14 23.14 12.33
CA LYS A 223 24.81 23.66 13.67
C LYS A 223 23.34 24.07 13.81
N TYR A 224 22.65 24.30 12.70
CA TYR A 224 21.24 24.72 12.65
C TYR A 224 20.31 23.61 12.16
N ILE A 225 20.76 22.75 11.25
CA ILE A 225 20.05 21.53 10.84
C ILE A 225 20.52 20.38 11.72
N ASP A 226 19.87 20.22 12.87
CA ASP A 226 20.17 19.20 13.86
C ASP A 226 19.13 18.06 13.87
N GLN A 227 19.23 17.17 14.84
CA GLN A 227 18.30 16.05 14.99
C GLN A 227 16.86 16.50 15.27
N LYS A 228 16.68 17.64 15.96
CA LYS A 228 15.35 18.19 16.26
C LYS A 228 14.71 18.73 14.98
N PHE A 229 15.46 19.47 14.17
CA PHE A 229 15.01 19.94 12.87
C PHE A 229 14.53 18.77 11.99
N VAL A 230 15.33 17.71 11.90
CA VAL A 230 14.98 16.51 11.12
C VAL A 230 13.71 15.83 11.65
N LEU A 231 13.55 15.74 12.97
CA LEU A 231 12.34 15.15 13.56
C LEU A 231 11.09 15.95 13.21
N GLN A 232 11.14 17.28 13.37
CA GLN A 232 10.01 18.15 13.01
C GLN A 232 9.70 18.13 11.52
N LEU A 233 10.72 17.99 10.66
CA LEU A 233 10.54 17.81 9.23
C LEU A 233 9.86 16.46 8.89
N LEU A 234 10.25 15.39 9.58
CA LEU A 234 9.65 14.07 9.40
C LEU A 234 8.18 14.04 9.86
N ASP A 235 7.82 14.75 10.92
CA ASP A 235 6.43 14.84 11.39
C ASP A 235 5.48 15.45 10.33
N LEU A 236 6.00 16.28 9.41
CA LEU A 236 5.21 16.86 8.33
C LEU A 236 4.84 15.85 7.23
N PHE A 237 5.47 14.68 7.15
CA PHE A 237 5.08 13.62 6.20
C PHE A 237 3.68 13.03 6.50
N TYR A 238 3.10 13.36 7.65
CA TYR A 238 1.69 13.07 7.93
C TYR A 238 0.71 14.01 7.19
N SER A 239 1.19 15.06 6.50
CA SER A 239 0.33 16.00 5.76
C SER A 239 -0.58 15.27 4.75
N GLU A 240 -1.86 15.64 4.71
CA GLU A 240 -2.83 15.11 3.73
C GLU A 240 -2.59 15.68 2.33
N ASP A 241 -1.93 16.84 2.22
CA ASP A 241 -1.63 17.50 0.95
C ASP A 241 -0.45 16.80 0.24
N PRO A 242 -0.68 16.12 -0.91
CA PRO A 242 0.37 15.42 -1.63
C PRO A 242 1.46 16.36 -2.15
N ARG A 243 1.13 17.64 -2.40
CA ARG A 243 2.10 18.63 -2.88
C ARG A 243 3.14 18.92 -1.80
N GLU A 244 2.70 19.03 -0.54
CA GLU A 244 3.60 19.22 0.59
C GLU A 244 4.52 18.01 0.78
N ARG A 245 3.96 16.80 0.69
CA ARG A 245 4.73 15.54 0.82
C ARG A 245 5.82 15.41 -0.26
N ASP A 246 5.55 15.84 -1.48
CA ASP A 246 6.54 15.79 -2.57
C ASP A 246 7.73 16.76 -2.35
N PHE A 247 7.46 17.96 -1.83
CA PHE A 247 8.53 18.88 -1.42
C PHE A 247 9.32 18.35 -0.22
N LEU A 248 8.64 17.77 0.77
CA LEU A 248 9.27 17.13 1.92
C LEU A 248 10.18 15.97 1.50
N LYS A 249 9.70 15.13 0.58
CA LYS A 249 10.45 14.02 -0.02
C LYS A 249 11.79 14.51 -0.57
N THR A 250 11.74 15.50 -1.45
CA THR A 250 12.93 16.07 -2.09
C THR A 250 13.85 16.74 -1.07
N THR A 251 13.28 17.52 -0.13
CA THR A 251 14.03 18.22 0.91
C THR A 251 14.79 17.25 1.82
N LEU A 252 14.11 16.21 2.31
CA LEU A 252 14.71 15.20 3.18
C LEU A 252 15.80 14.40 2.44
N HIS A 253 15.58 14.06 1.16
CA HIS A 253 16.59 13.39 0.35
C HIS A 253 17.86 14.24 0.18
N ARG A 254 17.73 15.55 -0.09
CA ARG A 254 18.88 16.46 -0.16
C ARG A 254 19.62 16.57 1.17
N ILE A 255 18.90 16.68 2.28
CA ILE A 255 19.48 16.70 3.63
C ILE A 255 20.25 15.40 3.89
N TYR A 256 19.66 14.24 3.59
CA TYR A 256 20.31 12.95 3.76
C TYR A 256 21.61 12.83 2.94
N GLY A 257 21.61 13.33 1.70
CA GLY A 257 22.75 13.36 0.81
C GLY A 257 23.90 14.22 1.36
N LYS A 258 23.60 15.46 1.72
CA LYS A 258 24.59 16.49 2.13
C LYS A 258 25.10 16.35 3.56
N PHE A 259 24.28 15.83 4.49
CA PHE A 259 24.63 15.73 5.91
C PHE A 259 24.88 14.28 6.34
N LEU A 260 26.12 13.81 6.11
CA LEU A 260 26.57 12.46 6.48
C LEU A 260 26.30 12.10 7.95
N GLY A 261 26.47 13.05 8.87
CA GLY A 261 26.26 12.86 10.31
C GLY A 261 24.79 12.62 10.72
N LEU A 262 23.83 13.01 9.87
CA LEU A 262 22.40 12.83 10.14
C LEU A 262 21.84 11.52 9.56
N ARG A 263 22.57 10.83 8.68
CA ARG A 263 22.08 9.63 7.97
C ARG A 263 21.60 8.53 8.91
N ALA A 264 22.38 8.22 9.94
CA ALA A 264 22.01 7.20 10.92
C ALA A 264 20.73 7.59 11.68
N TYR A 265 20.60 8.86 12.06
CA TYR A 265 19.42 9.37 12.75
C TYR A 265 18.17 9.35 11.86
N ILE A 266 18.27 9.82 10.61
CA ILE A 266 17.17 9.80 9.63
C ILE A 266 16.66 8.37 9.44
N ARG A 267 17.55 7.40 9.15
CA ARG A 267 17.15 5.98 8.99
C ARG A 267 16.45 5.45 10.24
N LYS A 268 16.98 5.76 11.43
CA LYS A 268 16.38 5.33 12.69
C LYS A 268 14.98 5.92 12.90
N GLN A 269 14.77 7.20 12.58
CA GLN A 269 13.46 7.82 12.73
C GLN A 269 12.44 7.31 11.70
N ILE A 270 12.84 7.11 10.45
CA ILE A 270 11.98 6.46 9.45
C ILE A 270 11.59 5.05 9.91
N ASN A 271 12.52 4.29 10.50
CA ASN A 271 12.19 2.98 11.07
C ASN A 271 11.15 3.07 12.19
N ASN A 272 11.28 4.05 13.09
CA ASN A 272 10.30 4.26 14.16
C ASN A 272 8.92 4.60 13.61
N ILE A 273 8.86 5.45 12.56
CA ILE A 273 7.62 5.78 11.85
C ILE A 273 6.99 4.51 11.27
N PHE A 274 7.77 3.68 10.59
CA PHE A 274 7.27 2.42 10.03
C PHE A 274 6.85 1.41 11.10
N TYR A 275 7.55 1.32 12.23
CA TYR A 275 7.12 0.46 13.34
C TYR A 275 5.78 0.91 13.91
N ARG A 276 5.62 2.20 14.17
CA ARG A 276 4.36 2.78 14.63
C ARG A 276 3.24 2.57 13.62
N PHE A 277 3.53 2.78 12.34
CA PHE A 277 2.58 2.54 11.25
C PHE A 277 2.13 1.09 11.19
N VAL A 278 3.05 0.12 11.20
CA VAL A 278 2.71 -1.31 11.04
C VAL A 278 2.03 -1.91 12.28
N TYR A 279 2.43 -1.49 13.48
CA TYR A 279 2.04 -2.18 14.72
C TYR A 279 1.10 -1.40 15.63
N GLU A 280 0.95 -0.08 15.45
CA GLU A 280 0.13 0.75 16.34
C GLU A 280 -1.04 1.40 15.61
N THR A 281 -0.78 2.16 14.54
CA THR A 281 -1.80 3.06 13.97
C THR A 281 -2.43 2.56 12.67
N GLU A 282 -1.71 1.76 11.88
CA GLU A 282 -2.07 1.38 10.49
C GLU A 282 -2.44 2.59 9.60
N ARG A 283 -1.99 3.80 9.98
CA ARG A 283 -2.34 5.05 9.32
C ARG A 283 -1.17 6.02 9.29
N HIS A 284 -0.75 6.39 8.07
CA HIS A 284 0.27 7.39 7.80
C HIS A 284 0.24 7.76 6.31
N ASN A 285 0.16 9.04 5.96
CA ASN A 285 -0.05 9.48 4.57
C ASN A 285 1.24 9.45 3.73
N GLY A 286 2.41 9.73 4.35
CA GLY A 286 3.69 9.81 3.65
C GLY A 286 4.52 8.51 3.52
N VAL A 287 3.90 7.32 3.61
CA VAL A 287 4.67 6.05 3.56
C VAL A 287 5.31 5.84 2.19
N ALA A 288 4.59 6.13 1.11
CA ALA A 288 5.08 6.00 -0.26
C ALA A 288 6.32 6.89 -0.50
N GLU A 289 6.23 8.17 -0.13
CA GLU A 289 7.31 9.14 -0.32
C GLU A 289 8.55 8.80 0.51
N LEU A 290 8.37 8.30 1.75
CA LEU A 290 9.49 7.80 2.56
C LEU A 290 10.15 6.56 1.93
N LEU A 291 9.37 5.67 1.33
CA LEU A 291 9.90 4.51 0.60
C LEU A 291 10.65 4.92 -0.68
N GLU A 292 10.21 5.95 -1.41
CA GLU A 292 10.97 6.47 -2.56
C GLU A 292 12.36 6.97 -2.15
N ILE A 293 12.45 7.71 -1.04
CA ILE A 293 13.73 8.15 -0.49
C ILE A 293 14.58 6.93 -0.12
N LEU A 294 13.98 5.94 0.56
CA LEU A 294 14.69 4.73 0.95
C LEU A 294 15.16 3.92 -0.24
N GLY A 295 14.40 3.84 -1.34
CA GLY A 295 14.80 3.19 -2.57
C GLY A 295 16.10 3.77 -3.13
N SER A 296 16.18 5.11 -3.22
CA SER A 296 17.42 5.83 -3.60
C SER A 296 18.57 5.53 -2.64
N ILE A 297 18.30 5.53 -1.32
CA ILE A 297 19.30 5.24 -0.29
C ILE A 297 19.83 3.80 -0.41
N ILE A 298 18.93 2.84 -0.63
CA ILE A 298 19.25 1.41 -0.77
C ILE A 298 20.13 1.22 -1.99
N ASN A 299 19.78 1.82 -3.13
CA ASN A 299 20.59 1.78 -4.35
C ASN A 299 22.03 2.31 -4.10
N GLY A 300 22.18 3.30 -3.22
CA GLY A 300 23.48 3.84 -2.78
C GLY A 300 24.27 2.98 -1.77
N PHE A 301 23.76 1.83 -1.29
CA PHE A 301 24.50 1.01 -0.33
C PHE A 301 25.77 0.42 -0.92
N ALA A 302 26.84 0.50 -0.13
CA ALA A 302 28.12 -0.13 -0.42
C ALA A 302 28.01 -1.65 -0.25
N LEU A 303 28.75 -2.38 -1.08
CA LEU A 303 28.92 -3.83 -0.97
C LEU A 303 30.24 -4.12 -0.23
N PRO A 304 30.29 -5.13 0.66
CA PRO A 304 29.18 -6.00 1.07
C PRO A 304 28.14 -5.26 1.93
N LEU A 305 26.87 -5.69 1.86
CA LEU A 305 25.79 -5.11 2.67
C LEU A 305 26.08 -5.28 4.16
N LYS A 306 25.95 -4.19 4.93
CA LYS A 306 26.04 -4.22 6.39
C LYS A 306 24.86 -4.97 7.00
N GLU A 307 25.10 -5.62 8.14
CA GLU A 307 24.08 -6.37 8.87
C GLU A 307 22.87 -5.49 9.28
N GLU A 308 23.10 -4.22 9.63
CA GLU A 308 22.00 -3.28 9.94
C GLU A 308 21.00 -3.13 8.79
N HIS A 309 21.45 -3.25 7.53
CA HIS A 309 20.60 -3.15 6.34
C HIS A 309 19.80 -4.43 6.09
N LYS A 310 20.40 -5.59 6.38
CA LYS A 310 19.71 -6.89 6.32
C LYS A 310 18.58 -6.95 7.36
N ILE A 311 18.87 -6.49 8.58
CA ILE A 311 17.86 -6.34 9.63
C ILE A 311 16.76 -5.37 9.19
N PHE A 312 17.11 -4.23 8.59
CA PHE A 312 16.13 -3.27 8.08
C PHE A 312 15.19 -3.89 7.04
N LEU A 313 15.70 -4.63 6.05
CA LEU A 313 14.88 -5.37 5.08
C LEU A 313 13.90 -6.32 5.80
N LEU A 314 14.42 -7.23 6.63
CA LEU A 314 13.64 -8.33 7.20
C LEU A 314 12.68 -7.88 8.32
N LYS A 315 13.04 -6.85 9.10
CA LYS A 315 12.29 -6.40 10.28
C LYS A 315 11.47 -5.14 10.05
N VAL A 316 11.71 -4.39 8.98
CA VAL A 316 10.97 -3.15 8.68
C VAL A 316 10.26 -3.23 7.34
N LEU A 317 10.96 -3.52 6.24
CA LEU A 317 10.34 -3.57 4.92
C LEU A 317 9.38 -4.76 4.76
N MET A 318 9.78 -5.98 5.14
CA MET A 318 8.91 -7.15 4.98
C MET A 318 7.57 -7.01 5.74
N PRO A 319 7.52 -6.55 7.01
CA PRO A 319 6.26 -6.34 7.71
C PRO A 319 5.32 -5.29 7.11
N LEU A 320 5.81 -4.34 6.29
CA LEU A 320 4.95 -3.34 5.63
C LEU A 320 3.91 -3.98 4.70
N HIS A 321 4.16 -5.18 4.18
CA HIS A 321 3.20 -5.93 3.36
C HIS A 321 1.95 -6.38 4.14
N LYS A 322 2.00 -6.38 5.47
CA LYS A 322 0.88 -6.81 6.31
C LYS A 322 -0.28 -5.82 6.33
N VAL A 323 0.01 -4.52 6.25
CA VAL A 323 -0.98 -3.44 6.45
C VAL A 323 -2.03 -3.46 5.34
N LYS A 324 -3.27 -3.09 5.66
CA LYS A 324 -4.41 -3.14 4.72
C LYS A 324 -4.24 -2.18 3.55
N SER A 325 -3.82 -0.94 3.84
CA SER A 325 -3.58 0.13 2.87
C SER A 325 -2.29 -0.04 2.04
N LEU A 326 -1.88 -1.28 1.77
CA LEU A 326 -0.67 -1.60 1.02
C LEU A 326 -0.71 -0.99 -0.40
N SER A 327 -1.91 -0.87 -0.97
CA SER A 327 -2.08 -0.43 -2.36
C SER A 327 -1.49 0.96 -2.65
N VAL A 328 -1.54 1.85 -1.66
CA VAL A 328 -1.04 3.23 -1.73
C VAL A 328 0.49 3.32 -1.91
N TYR A 329 1.25 2.34 -1.42
CA TYR A 329 2.72 2.41 -1.39
C TYR A 329 3.43 1.14 -1.91
N HIS A 330 2.68 0.16 -2.42
CA HIS A 330 3.20 -1.11 -2.88
C HIS A 330 4.29 -0.98 -3.97
N PRO A 331 4.12 -0.17 -5.04
CA PRO A 331 5.15 -0.07 -6.07
C PRO A 331 6.51 0.38 -5.51
N GLN A 332 6.50 1.35 -4.58
CA GLN A 332 7.70 1.86 -3.92
C GLN A 332 8.33 0.80 -2.99
N LEU A 333 7.50 0.00 -2.31
CA LEU A 333 7.96 -1.08 -1.45
C LEU A 333 8.60 -2.22 -2.25
N ALA A 334 7.92 -2.68 -3.31
CA ALA A 334 8.42 -3.72 -4.21
C ALA A 334 9.77 -3.32 -4.81
N TYR A 335 9.90 -2.06 -5.27
CA TYR A 335 11.17 -1.52 -5.74
C TYR A 335 12.27 -1.60 -4.68
N CYS A 336 11.99 -1.21 -3.43
CA CYS A 336 12.97 -1.32 -2.35
C CYS A 336 13.41 -2.77 -2.12
N VAL A 337 12.48 -3.73 -2.15
CA VAL A 337 12.75 -5.16 -1.97
C VAL A 337 13.61 -5.70 -3.11
N VAL A 338 13.21 -5.47 -4.36
CA VAL A 338 13.97 -5.88 -5.55
C VAL A 338 15.37 -5.30 -5.53
N GLN A 339 15.53 -4.01 -5.18
CA GLN A 339 16.83 -3.36 -5.13
C GLN A 339 17.78 -3.98 -4.08
N PHE A 340 17.23 -4.50 -2.97
CA PHE A 340 18.00 -5.27 -1.99
C PHE A 340 18.47 -6.61 -2.56
N LEU A 341 17.61 -7.32 -3.29
CA LEU A 341 17.94 -8.62 -3.88
C LEU A 341 18.95 -8.49 -5.02
N GLU A 342 18.92 -7.39 -5.78
CA GLU A 342 19.96 -7.10 -6.77
C GLU A 342 21.36 -6.90 -6.14
N LYS A 343 21.42 -6.41 -4.89
CA LYS A 343 22.67 -6.17 -4.17
C LYS A 343 23.20 -7.39 -3.43
N ASP A 344 22.32 -8.23 -2.89
CA ASP A 344 22.69 -9.45 -2.19
C ASP A 344 21.64 -10.55 -2.43
N PRO A 345 21.85 -11.40 -3.47
CA PRO A 345 20.92 -12.47 -3.83
C PRO A 345 20.68 -13.50 -2.72
N SER A 346 21.59 -13.62 -1.74
CA SER A 346 21.45 -14.57 -0.62
C SER A 346 20.24 -14.27 0.28
N LEU A 347 19.68 -13.06 0.20
CA LEU A 347 18.49 -12.65 0.95
C LEU A 347 17.18 -13.14 0.33
N THR A 348 17.22 -13.61 -0.92
CA THR A 348 16.02 -13.95 -1.71
C THR A 348 15.17 -15.02 -1.05
N GLU A 349 15.79 -16.09 -0.52
CA GLU A 349 15.09 -17.16 0.16
C GLU A 349 14.24 -16.63 1.32
N GLN A 350 14.82 -15.81 2.19
CA GLN A 350 14.10 -15.26 3.35
C GLN A 350 13.00 -14.28 2.94
N VAL A 351 13.21 -13.47 1.91
CA VAL A 351 12.21 -12.53 1.39
C VAL A 351 10.99 -13.27 0.85
N ILE A 352 11.18 -14.26 -0.02
CA ILE A 352 10.08 -15.05 -0.59
C ILE A 352 9.33 -15.82 0.49
N MET A 353 10.05 -16.45 1.44
CA MET A 353 9.41 -17.15 2.56
C MET A 353 8.57 -16.20 3.43
N ASN A 354 9.00 -14.95 3.62
CA ASN A 354 8.22 -13.94 4.33
C ASN A 354 6.99 -13.48 3.54
N LEU A 355 7.09 -13.27 2.22
CA LEU A 355 5.92 -12.95 1.37
C LEU A 355 4.90 -14.09 1.40
N LEU A 356 5.34 -15.34 1.27
CA LEU A 356 4.48 -16.52 1.39
C LEU A 356 3.83 -16.64 2.78
N ARG A 357 4.55 -16.25 3.84
CA ARG A 357 4.00 -16.20 5.21
C ARG A 357 2.94 -15.11 5.37
N TYR A 358 3.10 -13.96 4.71
CA TYR A 358 2.18 -12.83 4.77
C TYR A 358 1.09 -12.87 3.69
N TRP A 359 0.99 -13.97 2.94
CA TRP A 359 0.07 -14.10 1.82
C TRP A 359 -1.37 -13.70 2.18
N PRO A 360 -1.98 -12.75 1.47
CA PRO A 360 -3.36 -12.31 1.72
C PRO A 360 -4.35 -13.46 1.49
N LYS A 361 -5.23 -13.73 2.47
CA LYS A 361 -6.25 -14.81 2.38
C LYS A 361 -7.67 -14.30 2.15
N VAL A 362 -7.92 -13.02 2.41
CA VAL A 362 -9.26 -12.40 2.41
C VAL A 362 -9.29 -11.08 1.65
N HIS A 363 -8.23 -10.75 0.90
CA HIS A 363 -8.08 -9.48 0.20
C HIS A 363 -7.49 -9.69 -1.19
N SER A 364 -8.35 -9.91 -2.18
CA SER A 364 -7.95 -10.27 -3.55
C SER A 364 -7.08 -9.21 -4.25
N PRO A 365 -7.32 -7.89 -4.13
CA PRO A 365 -6.40 -6.90 -4.72
C PRO A 365 -4.97 -7.04 -4.19
N LYS A 366 -4.76 -7.13 -2.86
CA LYS A 366 -3.45 -7.42 -2.27
C LYS A 366 -2.85 -8.73 -2.77
N GLU A 367 -3.64 -9.78 -2.99
CA GLU A 367 -3.12 -11.03 -3.58
C GLU A 367 -2.56 -10.80 -4.98
N VAL A 368 -3.24 -10.00 -5.81
CA VAL A 368 -2.73 -9.57 -7.13
C VAL A 368 -1.45 -8.75 -6.98
N MET A 369 -1.35 -7.87 -5.99
CA MET A 369 -0.11 -7.11 -5.70
C MET A 369 1.06 -8.01 -5.33
N PHE A 370 0.85 -9.00 -4.46
CA PHE A 370 1.87 -9.98 -4.11
C PHE A 370 2.32 -10.82 -5.31
N LEU A 371 1.38 -11.17 -6.21
CA LEU A 371 1.74 -11.82 -7.47
C LEU A 371 2.52 -10.89 -8.41
N ASN A 372 2.24 -9.59 -8.41
CA ASN A 372 3.07 -8.62 -9.14
C ASN A 372 4.50 -8.58 -8.60
N GLU A 373 4.66 -8.35 -7.30
CA GLU A 373 5.97 -8.25 -6.66
C GLU A 373 6.77 -9.55 -6.79
N LEU A 374 6.12 -10.71 -6.63
CA LEU A 374 6.81 -11.99 -6.82
C LEU A 374 7.32 -12.18 -8.25
N GLU A 375 6.61 -11.70 -9.28
CA GLU A 375 7.14 -11.76 -10.65
C GLU A 375 8.38 -10.89 -10.79
N GLU A 376 8.35 -9.65 -10.27
CA GLU A 376 9.52 -8.75 -10.30
C GLU A 376 10.73 -9.35 -9.55
N ILE A 377 10.49 -10.04 -8.43
CA ILE A 377 11.53 -10.77 -7.69
C ILE A 377 12.07 -11.94 -8.52
N LEU A 378 11.20 -12.69 -9.19
CA LEU A 378 11.60 -13.82 -10.03
C LEU A 378 12.34 -13.37 -11.29
N ASP A 379 12.12 -12.16 -11.80
CA ASP A 379 12.90 -11.60 -12.91
C ASP A 379 14.37 -11.35 -12.57
N VAL A 380 14.69 -11.21 -11.27
CA VAL A 380 16.04 -10.92 -10.78
C VAL A 380 16.68 -12.07 -9.99
N ILE A 381 15.94 -13.16 -9.74
CA ILE A 381 16.40 -14.30 -8.94
C ILE A 381 17.50 -15.09 -9.66
N GLU A 382 18.47 -15.62 -8.93
CA GLU A 382 19.44 -16.55 -9.49
C GLU A 382 18.90 -18.00 -9.46
N PRO A 383 19.22 -18.87 -10.45
CA PRO A 383 18.71 -20.23 -10.49
C PRO A 383 18.97 -21.06 -9.22
N ILE A 384 20.12 -20.83 -8.56
CA ILE A 384 20.50 -21.52 -7.31
C ILE A 384 19.58 -21.09 -6.16
N GLU A 385 19.25 -19.80 -6.07
CA GLU A 385 18.33 -19.29 -5.05
C GLU A 385 16.88 -19.71 -5.35
N PHE A 386 16.51 -19.77 -6.63
CA PHE A 386 15.20 -20.27 -7.06
C PHE A 386 14.93 -21.71 -6.61
N GLN A 387 15.92 -22.60 -6.71
CA GLN A 387 15.78 -24.01 -6.29
C GLN A 387 15.43 -24.16 -4.80
N LYS A 388 15.84 -23.22 -3.94
CA LYS A 388 15.53 -23.25 -2.50
C LYS A 388 14.06 -22.94 -2.21
N VAL A 389 13.40 -22.15 -3.07
CA VAL A 389 12.05 -21.62 -2.84
C VAL A 389 10.99 -22.15 -3.81
N MET A 390 11.38 -22.80 -4.91
CA MET A 390 10.45 -23.24 -5.96
C MET A 390 9.30 -24.10 -5.42
N VAL A 391 9.56 -25.03 -4.49
CA VAL A 391 8.51 -25.92 -3.98
C VAL A 391 7.42 -25.14 -3.23
N PRO A 392 7.71 -24.37 -2.17
CA PRO A 392 6.69 -23.60 -1.46
C PRO A 392 6.05 -22.52 -2.33
N LEU A 393 6.82 -21.88 -3.23
CA LEU A 393 6.32 -20.88 -4.17
C LEU A 393 5.26 -21.46 -5.11
N PHE A 394 5.57 -22.56 -5.80
CA PHE A 394 4.63 -23.16 -6.76
C PHE A 394 3.44 -23.83 -6.07
N ASN A 395 3.59 -24.30 -4.83
CA ASN A 395 2.42 -24.70 -4.02
C ASN A 395 1.46 -23.54 -3.77
N GLN A 396 1.96 -22.31 -3.63
CA GLN A 396 1.10 -21.13 -3.50
C GLN A 396 0.52 -20.71 -4.85
N LEU A 397 1.31 -20.67 -5.92
CA LEU A 397 0.83 -20.37 -7.27
C LEU A 397 -0.27 -21.35 -7.71
N ALA A 398 -0.16 -22.65 -7.38
CA ALA A 398 -1.19 -23.64 -7.65
C ALA A 398 -2.56 -23.27 -7.04
N LYS A 399 -2.55 -22.67 -5.84
CA LYS A 399 -3.77 -22.17 -5.20
C LYS A 399 -4.31 -20.92 -5.89
N CYS A 400 -3.42 -20.00 -6.28
CA CYS A 400 -3.81 -18.77 -6.98
C CYS A 400 -4.42 -19.07 -8.36
N VAL A 401 -3.84 -20.01 -9.12
CA VAL A 401 -4.40 -20.52 -10.39
C VAL A 401 -5.75 -21.20 -10.18
N SER A 402 -5.93 -21.88 -9.04
CA SER A 402 -7.21 -22.49 -8.66
C SER A 402 -8.19 -21.51 -8.00
N SER A 403 -7.85 -20.23 -7.91
CA SER A 403 -8.70 -19.24 -7.25
C SER A 403 -9.97 -19.01 -8.06
N PRO A 404 -11.15 -18.97 -7.43
CA PRO A 404 -12.38 -18.59 -8.12
C PRO A 404 -12.39 -17.10 -8.52
N HIS A 405 -11.51 -16.29 -7.93
CA HIS A 405 -11.40 -14.87 -8.22
C HIS A 405 -10.60 -14.64 -9.50
N PHE A 406 -11.26 -14.13 -10.54
CA PHE A 406 -10.66 -14.14 -11.88
C PHE A 406 -9.36 -13.35 -11.97
N GLN A 407 -9.26 -12.16 -11.35
CA GLN A 407 -8.03 -11.34 -11.40
C GLN A 407 -6.83 -12.04 -10.76
N VAL A 408 -7.04 -12.88 -9.74
CA VAL A 408 -5.97 -13.61 -9.07
C VAL A 408 -5.47 -14.76 -9.97
N ALA A 409 -6.40 -15.56 -10.50
CA ALA A 409 -6.06 -16.67 -11.38
C ALA A 409 -5.43 -16.20 -12.69
N GLU A 410 -5.99 -15.16 -13.31
CA GLU A 410 -5.44 -14.52 -14.51
C GLU A 410 -4.01 -14.01 -14.24
N ARG A 411 -3.82 -13.26 -13.14
CA ARG A 411 -2.49 -12.73 -12.81
C ARG A 411 -1.44 -13.81 -12.56
N ALA A 412 -1.82 -14.90 -11.89
CA ALA A 412 -0.93 -16.04 -11.67
C ALA A 412 -0.59 -16.76 -12.98
N LEU A 413 -1.57 -16.95 -13.87
CA LEU A 413 -1.36 -17.59 -15.18
C LEU A 413 -0.50 -16.76 -16.13
N TYR A 414 -0.42 -15.44 -15.95
CA TYR A 414 0.48 -14.59 -16.72
C TYR A 414 1.97 -14.89 -16.51
N TYR A 415 2.35 -15.60 -15.44
CA TYR A 415 3.74 -16.01 -15.23
C TYR A 415 4.27 -16.90 -16.37
N TRP A 416 3.39 -17.64 -17.05
CA TRP A 416 3.78 -18.48 -18.20
C TRP A 416 4.11 -17.68 -19.47
N ASN A 417 3.82 -16.37 -19.49
CA ASN A 417 4.21 -15.49 -20.58
C ASN A 417 5.59 -14.87 -20.36
N ASN A 418 6.16 -14.98 -19.17
CA ASN A 418 7.47 -14.46 -18.85
C ASN A 418 8.55 -15.49 -19.26
N GLU A 419 9.39 -15.12 -20.23
CA GLU A 419 10.42 -16.00 -20.80
C GLU A 419 11.43 -16.47 -19.74
N TYR A 420 11.81 -15.58 -18.81
CA TYR A 420 12.79 -15.93 -17.79
C TYR A 420 12.22 -16.91 -16.77
N ILE A 421 11.01 -16.64 -16.26
CA ILE A 421 10.30 -17.57 -15.38
C ILE A 421 10.10 -18.92 -16.08
N MET A 422 9.70 -18.92 -17.35
CA MET A 422 9.55 -20.16 -18.11
C MET A 422 10.85 -20.95 -18.24
N SER A 423 11.99 -20.28 -18.42
CA SER A 423 13.30 -20.94 -18.43
C SER A 423 13.66 -21.59 -17.09
N LEU A 424 13.31 -20.95 -15.97
CA LEU A 424 13.50 -21.51 -14.63
C LEU A 424 12.60 -22.72 -14.39
N ILE A 425 11.36 -22.67 -14.88
CA ILE A 425 10.42 -23.79 -14.81
C ILE A 425 10.94 -24.96 -15.64
N ASP A 426 11.46 -24.72 -16.85
CA ASP A 426 12.01 -25.74 -17.74
C ASP A 426 13.19 -26.49 -17.10
N GLY A 427 14.14 -25.75 -16.53
CA GLY A 427 15.27 -26.33 -15.80
C GLY A 427 14.88 -27.16 -14.56
N ASN A 428 13.66 -27.00 -14.04
CA ASN A 428 13.19 -27.65 -12.80
C ASN A 428 11.85 -28.39 -12.97
N ALA A 429 11.50 -28.75 -14.21
CA ALA A 429 10.17 -29.28 -14.56
C ALA A 429 9.80 -30.56 -13.78
N VAL A 430 10.78 -31.41 -13.47
CA VAL A 430 10.58 -32.66 -12.70
C VAL A 430 9.93 -32.40 -11.33
N THR A 431 10.23 -31.27 -10.70
CA THR A 431 9.66 -30.91 -9.40
C THR A 431 8.42 -30.03 -9.53
N ILE A 432 8.43 -29.08 -10.47
CA ILE A 432 7.36 -28.08 -10.59
C ILE A 432 6.10 -28.64 -11.25
N LEU A 433 6.25 -29.45 -12.31
CA LEU A 433 5.11 -29.95 -13.08
C LEU A 433 4.13 -30.74 -12.20
N PRO A 434 4.55 -31.73 -11.37
CA PRO A 434 3.61 -32.47 -10.52
C PRO A 434 2.81 -31.59 -9.56
N ILE A 435 3.41 -30.51 -9.04
CA ILE A 435 2.76 -29.56 -8.12
C ILE A 435 1.65 -28.78 -8.85
N MET A 436 1.95 -28.28 -10.05
CA MET A 436 1.03 -27.43 -10.82
C MET A 436 -0.02 -28.22 -11.58
N PHE A 437 0.28 -29.46 -11.96
CA PHE A 437 -0.58 -30.29 -12.79
C PHE A 437 -1.98 -30.45 -12.20
N HIS A 438 -2.07 -30.75 -10.90
CA HIS A 438 -3.37 -30.94 -10.22
C HIS A 438 -4.26 -29.70 -10.35
N ALA A 439 -3.71 -28.51 -10.09
CA ALA A 439 -4.42 -27.24 -10.15
C ALA A 439 -4.90 -26.93 -11.57
N LEU A 440 -4.01 -27.04 -12.56
CA LEU A 440 -4.33 -26.74 -13.96
C LEU A 440 -5.34 -27.73 -14.53
N TYR A 441 -5.14 -29.03 -14.30
CA TYR A 441 -6.00 -30.07 -14.87
C TYR A 441 -7.41 -30.08 -14.26
N LYS A 442 -7.54 -29.79 -12.96
CA LYS A 442 -8.87 -29.68 -12.33
C LYS A 442 -9.67 -28.51 -12.90
N ASN A 443 -9.04 -27.33 -13.01
CA ASN A 443 -9.71 -26.12 -13.46
C ASN A 443 -9.92 -26.05 -14.98
N SER A 444 -9.19 -26.86 -15.77
CA SER A 444 -9.45 -27.01 -17.22
C SER A 444 -10.75 -27.75 -17.53
N LYS A 445 -11.32 -28.51 -16.59
CA LYS A 445 -12.62 -29.17 -16.77
C LYS A 445 -13.81 -28.25 -16.49
N SER A 446 -13.66 -27.34 -15.52
CA SER A 446 -14.73 -26.42 -15.14
C SER A 446 -14.16 -25.16 -14.50
N HIS A 447 -14.10 -24.09 -15.27
CA HIS A 447 -13.89 -22.73 -14.76
C HIS A 447 -15.00 -21.83 -15.32
N TRP A 448 -15.61 -20.99 -14.48
CA TRP A 448 -16.77 -20.18 -14.89
C TRP A 448 -16.38 -19.09 -15.90
N ASN A 449 -15.15 -18.58 -15.80
CA ASN A 449 -14.59 -17.58 -16.69
C ASN A 449 -13.86 -18.25 -17.86
N LYS A 450 -14.29 -17.95 -19.09
CA LYS A 450 -13.76 -18.50 -20.34
C LYS A 450 -12.31 -18.07 -20.64
N THR A 451 -11.92 -16.85 -20.27
CA THR A 451 -10.55 -16.35 -20.50
C THR A 451 -9.54 -17.17 -19.70
N ILE A 452 -9.83 -17.39 -18.41
CA ILE A 452 -8.98 -18.20 -17.52
C ILE A 452 -8.90 -19.64 -18.03
N HIS A 453 -10.02 -20.18 -18.49
CA HIS A 453 -10.07 -21.51 -19.10
C HIS A 453 -9.09 -21.63 -20.28
N GLY A 454 -9.06 -20.63 -21.16
CA GLY A 454 -8.09 -20.53 -22.25
C GLY A 454 -6.63 -20.41 -21.79
N LEU A 455 -6.37 -19.57 -20.80
CA LEU A 455 -5.02 -19.40 -20.21
C LEU A 455 -4.52 -20.70 -19.57
N ILE A 456 -5.38 -21.46 -18.90
CA ILE A 456 -5.05 -22.78 -18.33
C ILE A 456 -4.66 -23.77 -19.42
N TYR A 457 -5.39 -23.81 -20.54
CA TYR A 457 -5.03 -24.68 -21.67
C TYR A 457 -3.69 -24.29 -22.29
N ASN A 458 -3.42 -22.99 -22.42
CA ASN A 458 -2.11 -22.52 -22.87
C ASN A 458 -0.99 -22.99 -21.94
N ALA A 459 -1.16 -22.83 -20.61
CA ALA A 459 -0.18 -23.28 -19.63
C ALA A 459 0.02 -24.81 -19.66
N LEU A 460 -1.06 -25.60 -19.79
CA LEU A 460 -0.98 -27.07 -19.95
C LEU A 460 -0.23 -27.45 -21.23
N LYS A 461 -0.47 -26.75 -22.34
CA LYS A 461 0.23 -26.96 -23.60
C LYS A 461 1.72 -26.71 -23.46
N LEU A 462 2.12 -25.58 -22.86
CA LEU A 462 3.53 -25.25 -22.61
C LEU A 462 4.22 -26.34 -21.78
N PHE A 463 3.58 -26.82 -20.73
CA PHE A 463 4.11 -27.91 -19.92
C PHE A 463 4.26 -29.24 -20.68
N MET A 464 3.33 -29.54 -21.57
CA MET A 464 3.38 -30.72 -22.43
C MET A 464 4.53 -30.62 -23.45
N GLU A 465 4.75 -29.43 -24.02
CA GLU A 465 5.87 -29.15 -24.94
C GLU A 465 7.23 -29.24 -24.25
N MET A 466 7.33 -28.87 -22.97
CA MET A 466 8.56 -28.98 -22.18
C MET A 466 8.97 -30.44 -21.92
N ASN A 467 8.03 -31.27 -21.46
CA ASN A 467 8.31 -32.68 -21.19
C ASN A 467 7.06 -33.56 -21.29
N GLN A 468 6.81 -34.06 -22.51
CA GLN A 468 5.68 -34.95 -22.81
C GLN A 468 5.61 -36.17 -21.89
N LYS A 469 6.75 -36.85 -21.66
CA LYS A 469 6.78 -38.08 -20.86
C LYS A 469 6.37 -37.81 -19.42
N LEU A 470 6.93 -36.76 -18.81
CA LEU A 470 6.59 -36.36 -17.44
C LEU A 470 5.13 -35.91 -17.33
N PHE A 471 4.61 -35.23 -18.36
CA PHE A 471 3.21 -34.82 -18.42
C PHE A 471 2.25 -36.03 -18.43
N ASP A 472 2.56 -37.06 -19.22
CA ASP A 472 1.78 -38.30 -19.27
C ASP A 472 1.85 -39.06 -17.93
N GLU A 473 3.03 -39.11 -17.30
CA GLU A 473 3.21 -39.68 -15.96
C GLU A 473 2.37 -38.94 -14.90
N CYS A 474 2.38 -37.61 -14.90
CA CYS A 474 1.55 -36.79 -14.00
C CYS A 474 0.05 -37.02 -14.23
N THR A 475 -0.37 -37.18 -15.49
CA THR A 475 -1.75 -37.50 -15.85
C THR A 475 -2.19 -38.85 -15.26
N GLN A 476 -1.32 -39.87 -15.34
CA GLN A 476 -1.59 -41.18 -14.76
C GLN A 476 -1.63 -41.13 -13.23
N GLN A 477 -0.66 -40.47 -12.59
CA GLN A 477 -0.62 -40.29 -11.14
C GLN A 477 -1.87 -39.58 -10.63
N PHE A 478 -2.30 -38.51 -11.28
CA PHE A 478 -3.52 -37.78 -10.92
C PHE A 478 -4.77 -38.68 -10.99
N LYS A 479 -4.90 -39.53 -12.02
CA LYS A 479 -6.02 -40.49 -12.13
C LYS A 479 -6.00 -41.51 -10.99
N LEU A 480 -4.81 -42.01 -10.63
CA LEU A 480 -4.64 -42.94 -9.51
C LEU A 480 -4.98 -42.29 -8.16
N GLU A 481 -4.53 -41.06 -7.92
CA GLU A 481 -4.85 -40.29 -6.72
C GLU A 481 -6.35 -40.02 -6.61
N GLN A 482 -7.02 -39.64 -7.70
CA GLN A 482 -8.47 -39.48 -7.71
C GLN A 482 -9.21 -40.77 -7.35
N LYS A 483 -8.78 -41.91 -7.90
CA LYS A 483 -9.38 -43.21 -7.56
C LYS A 483 -9.20 -43.53 -6.08
N LYS A 484 -7.99 -43.33 -5.55
CA LYS A 484 -7.67 -43.54 -4.14
C LYS A 484 -8.47 -42.61 -3.21
N GLU A 485 -8.67 -41.36 -3.61
CA GLU A 485 -9.46 -40.40 -2.83
C GLU A 485 -10.95 -40.78 -2.81
N ARG A 486 -11.51 -41.23 -3.94
CA ARG A 486 -12.88 -41.78 -3.98
C ARG A 486 -13.02 -43.04 -3.13
N GLU A 487 -12.03 -43.94 -3.15
CA GLU A 487 -12.02 -45.12 -2.29
C GLU A 487 -11.98 -44.74 -0.80
N LYS A 488 -11.18 -43.74 -0.41
CA LYS A 488 -11.17 -43.21 0.96
C LYS A 488 -12.49 -42.57 1.35
N GLN A 489 -13.09 -41.78 0.46
CA GLN A 489 -14.42 -41.19 0.69
C GLN A 489 -15.48 -42.28 0.90
N LYS A 490 -15.46 -43.33 0.06
CA LYS A 490 -16.32 -44.50 0.23
C LYS A 490 -16.08 -45.21 1.56
N GLN A 491 -14.83 -45.45 1.94
CA GLN A 491 -14.50 -46.06 3.24
C GLN A 491 -14.97 -45.20 4.41
N ARG A 492 -14.86 -43.87 4.29
CA ARG A 492 -15.35 -42.92 5.31
C ARG A 492 -16.87 -42.97 5.43
N LEU A 493 -17.58 -43.01 4.30
CA LEU A 493 -19.03 -43.18 4.26
C LEU A 493 -19.45 -44.51 4.89
N GLU A 494 -18.83 -45.62 4.50
CA GLU A 494 -19.09 -46.94 5.08
C GLU A 494 -18.82 -46.97 6.60
N ALA A 495 -17.79 -46.26 7.07
CA ALA A 495 -17.52 -46.13 8.50
C ALA A 495 -18.60 -45.33 9.23
N TRP A 496 -19.08 -44.23 8.64
CA TRP A 496 -20.19 -43.45 9.18
C TRP A 496 -21.50 -44.23 9.20
N GLU A 497 -21.80 -45.00 8.15
CA GLU A 497 -22.97 -45.86 8.09
C GLU A 497 -22.94 -46.93 9.19
N LYS A 498 -21.76 -47.49 9.51
CA LYS A 498 -21.62 -48.43 10.63
C LYS A 498 -21.88 -47.74 11.97
N VAL A 499 -21.36 -46.53 12.17
CA VAL A 499 -21.62 -45.74 13.38
C VAL A 499 -23.11 -45.44 13.52
N GLU A 500 -23.76 -45.03 12.43
CA GLU A 500 -25.21 -44.77 12.39
C GLU A 500 -26.03 -46.04 12.70
N ALA A 501 -25.65 -47.18 12.13
CA ALA A 501 -26.32 -48.46 12.38
C ALA A 501 -26.19 -48.90 13.85
N LEU A 502 -24.99 -48.78 14.44
CA LEU A 502 -24.76 -49.07 15.85
C LEU A 502 -25.51 -48.09 16.75
N ALA A 503 -25.54 -46.81 16.39
CA ALA A 503 -26.30 -45.81 17.11
C ALA A 503 -27.80 -46.16 17.12
N ARG A 504 -28.39 -46.52 15.97
CA ARG A 504 -29.81 -46.94 15.87
C ARG A 504 -30.17 -48.18 16.69
N GLN A 505 -29.22 -49.06 16.97
CA GLN A 505 -29.44 -50.27 17.78
C GLN A 505 -29.41 -50.00 19.30
N ASN A 506 -29.06 -48.79 19.73
CA ASN A 506 -28.98 -48.46 21.14
C ASN A 506 -30.40 -48.30 21.73
N PRO A 507 -30.75 -49.02 22.82
CA PRO A 507 -32.09 -48.96 23.41
C PRO A 507 -32.50 -47.57 23.93
N ASN A 508 -31.55 -46.66 24.15
CA ASN A 508 -31.83 -45.27 24.57
C ASN A 508 -32.03 -44.31 23.38
N VAL A 509 -32.06 -44.79 22.13
CA VAL A 509 -32.20 -43.94 20.93
C VAL A 509 -33.48 -43.13 20.94
N GLU A 510 -34.61 -43.73 21.29
CA GLU A 510 -35.89 -43.02 21.35
C GLU A 510 -35.87 -41.92 22.44
N LEU A 511 -35.25 -42.21 23.59
CA LEU A 511 -35.11 -41.24 24.69
C LEU A 511 -34.24 -40.04 24.27
N ILE A 512 -33.11 -40.31 23.59
CA ILE A 512 -32.17 -39.29 23.11
C ILE A 512 -32.78 -38.51 21.93
N SER A 513 -33.46 -39.18 21.01
CA SER A 513 -34.15 -38.54 19.88
C SER A 513 -35.26 -37.60 20.34
N ASN A 514 -35.93 -37.92 21.47
CA ASN A 514 -36.94 -37.05 22.06
C ASN A 514 -36.34 -35.85 22.83
N LEU A 515 -35.08 -35.94 23.29
CA LEU A 515 -34.35 -34.83 23.93
C LEU A 515 -33.74 -33.85 22.92
N LEU A 516 -33.48 -34.30 21.69
CA LEU A 516 -32.94 -33.52 20.58
C LEU A 516 -34.08 -33.18 19.60
N GLU A 517 -34.99 -32.29 20.00
CA GLU A 517 -36.18 -31.90 19.20
C GLU A 517 -35.85 -31.40 17.77
N ASP A 518 -34.61 -30.98 17.51
CA ASP A 518 -34.13 -30.48 16.20
C ASP A 518 -33.38 -31.50 15.34
N VAL A 519 -33.13 -32.72 15.83
CA VAL A 519 -32.40 -33.77 15.08
C VAL A 519 -33.31 -34.99 14.91
N LYS A 520 -34.24 -34.91 13.95
CA LYS A 520 -34.88 -36.13 13.45
C LYS A 520 -33.78 -37.00 12.84
N LEU A 521 -33.63 -38.24 13.31
CA LEU A 521 -32.91 -39.27 12.58
C LEU A 521 -33.53 -39.32 11.17
N SER A 522 -32.86 -38.75 10.18
CA SER A 522 -33.39 -38.75 8.83
C SER A 522 -33.48 -40.20 8.36
N ASP A 523 -34.64 -40.62 7.85
CA ASP A 523 -34.79 -41.91 7.15
C ASP A 523 -33.94 -42.00 5.88
N LYS A 524 -33.30 -40.90 5.47
CA LYS A 524 -32.29 -40.88 4.42
C LYS A 524 -30.98 -41.43 4.99
N LYS A 525 -30.55 -42.58 4.46
CA LYS A 525 -29.16 -43.06 4.60
C LYS A 525 -28.20 -41.90 4.32
N VAL A 526 -27.12 -41.81 5.10
CA VAL A 526 -26.03 -40.84 4.90
C VAL A 526 -25.55 -40.82 3.43
N SER A 527 -25.60 -41.98 2.75
CA SER A 527 -25.31 -42.12 1.32
C SER A 527 -26.11 -41.19 0.38
N ALA A 528 -27.35 -40.83 0.74
CA ALA A 528 -28.25 -40.05 -0.12
C ALA A 528 -28.08 -38.52 0.00
N ILE A 529 -27.37 -38.06 1.03
CA ILE A 529 -27.17 -36.63 1.29
C ILE A 529 -25.92 -36.14 0.55
N GLU A 530 -24.84 -36.93 0.53
CA GLU A 530 -23.59 -36.54 -0.15
C GLU A 530 -23.67 -36.59 -1.69
N GLU A 531 -24.46 -37.49 -2.30
CA GLU A 531 -24.62 -37.57 -3.77
C GLU A 531 -25.11 -36.26 -4.41
N SER A 532 -25.82 -35.42 -3.67
CA SER A 532 -26.32 -34.11 -4.15
C SER A 532 -25.28 -32.98 -4.11
N SER A 533 -24.18 -33.16 -3.39
CA SER A 533 -23.16 -32.12 -3.11
C SER A 533 -21.82 -32.38 -3.79
N VAL A 534 -21.61 -33.59 -4.33
CA VAL A 534 -20.42 -33.93 -5.12
C VAL A 534 -20.72 -33.61 -6.57
N THR A 535 -20.04 -32.60 -7.13
CA THR A 535 -19.86 -32.49 -8.58
C THR A 535 -19.13 -33.75 -9.06
N ASN A 536 -19.90 -34.79 -9.38
CA ASN A 536 -19.41 -35.99 -10.02
C ASN A 536 -18.80 -35.58 -11.37
N VAL A 537 -17.47 -35.47 -11.42
CA VAL A 537 -16.75 -35.46 -12.69
C VAL A 537 -16.67 -36.93 -13.12
N PRO A 538 -17.37 -37.36 -14.18
CA PRO A 538 -17.29 -38.72 -14.66
C PRO A 538 -15.84 -39.04 -15.01
N MET A 539 -15.38 -40.22 -14.60
CA MET A 539 -14.07 -40.74 -14.98
C MET A 539 -14.24 -41.38 -16.35
N ASP A 540 -14.02 -40.59 -17.41
CA ASP A 540 -13.94 -41.16 -18.76
C ASP A 540 -12.55 -41.81 -18.92
N GLU A 541 -12.52 -43.14 -19.00
CA GLU A 541 -11.30 -43.95 -19.01
C GLU A 541 -10.49 -43.77 -20.31
N GLY A 542 -11.05 -43.12 -21.35
CA GLY A 542 -10.41 -42.89 -22.66
C GLY A 542 -9.61 -41.58 -22.83
N ASP A 543 -9.43 -40.79 -21.78
CA ASP A 543 -9.13 -39.35 -21.92
C ASP A 543 -7.69 -38.91 -22.30
N SER A 544 -6.65 -39.76 -22.29
CA SER A 544 -5.26 -39.22 -22.43
C SER A 544 -4.96 -38.64 -23.82
N GLU A 545 -5.31 -39.36 -24.89
CA GLU A 545 -5.13 -38.88 -26.26
C GLU A 545 -6.14 -37.78 -26.64
N ASN A 546 -7.38 -37.88 -26.13
CA ASN A 546 -8.41 -36.86 -26.34
C ASN A 546 -8.09 -35.57 -25.59
N LEU A 547 -7.48 -35.65 -24.41
CA LEU A 547 -7.04 -34.49 -23.65
C LEU A 547 -5.90 -33.75 -24.35
N ALA A 548 -4.86 -34.45 -24.82
CA ALA A 548 -3.77 -33.83 -25.56
C ALA A 548 -4.30 -33.12 -26.83
N LYS A 549 -5.20 -33.78 -27.58
CA LYS A 549 -5.88 -33.16 -28.74
C LYS A 549 -6.72 -31.95 -28.34
N LYS A 550 -7.49 -32.04 -27.26
CA LYS A 550 -8.33 -30.94 -26.74
C LYS A 550 -7.51 -29.76 -26.20
N ILE A 551 -6.39 -30.02 -25.54
CA ILE A 551 -5.43 -29.00 -25.09
C ILE A 551 -4.90 -28.23 -26.30
N VAL A 552 -4.47 -28.94 -27.35
CA VAL A 552 -3.93 -28.31 -28.57
C VAL A 552 -5.02 -27.51 -29.32
N GLU A 553 -6.23 -28.05 -29.43
CA GLU A 553 -7.34 -27.40 -30.11
C GLU A 553 -7.85 -26.14 -29.38
N GLU A 554 -8.03 -26.20 -28.06
CA GLU A 554 -8.47 -25.05 -27.25
C GLU A 554 -7.37 -23.98 -27.15
N ALA A 555 -6.10 -24.37 -26.99
CA ALA A 555 -5.00 -23.41 -26.99
C ALA A 555 -4.87 -22.66 -28.34
N ALA A 556 -5.20 -23.31 -29.47
CA ALA A 556 -5.22 -22.67 -30.79
C ALA A 556 -6.37 -21.66 -30.97
N LYS A 557 -7.45 -21.75 -30.18
CA LYS A 557 -8.56 -20.78 -30.21
C LYS A 557 -8.24 -19.49 -29.44
N VAL A 558 -7.28 -19.54 -28.51
CA VAL A 558 -6.90 -18.42 -27.63
C VAL A 558 -5.86 -17.51 -28.27
N SER A 559 -5.20 -17.93 -29.36
CA SER A 559 -4.19 -17.13 -30.06
C SER A 559 -4.80 -16.05 -30.96
N VAL A 560 -5.51 -15.05 -30.41
CA VAL A 560 -5.77 -13.76 -31.09
C VAL A 560 -5.87 -12.59 -30.09
N ALA A 561 -4.98 -11.61 -30.31
CA ALA A 561 -4.97 -10.18 -29.92
C ALA A 561 -4.74 -9.79 -28.43
N PRO A 562 -3.62 -9.11 -28.12
CA PRO A 562 -3.52 -8.28 -26.92
C PRO A 562 -4.35 -7.02 -27.14
N SER A 563 -5.42 -6.83 -26.37
CA SER A 563 -6.14 -5.57 -26.30
C SER A 563 -5.40 -4.58 -25.40
N THR A 564 -4.38 -3.90 -25.96
CA THR A 564 -3.95 -2.58 -25.50
C THR A 564 -3.42 -1.79 -26.69
N PRO A 565 -3.91 -0.56 -26.97
CA PRO A 565 -3.52 0.17 -28.16
C PRO A 565 -2.15 0.83 -27.94
N GLY A 566 -1.12 0.33 -28.63
CA GLY A 566 0.16 1.01 -28.70
C GLY A 566 1.31 0.09 -29.06
N ILE A 567 1.97 0.42 -30.17
CA ILE A 567 3.28 -0.08 -30.66
C ILE A 567 3.17 -1.25 -31.64
N GLY A 568 3.63 -0.97 -32.86
CA GLY A 568 3.38 -1.71 -34.09
C GLY A 568 4.12 -3.04 -34.22
N SER A 569 3.51 -3.90 -35.04
CA SER A 569 3.96 -5.22 -35.45
C SER A 569 5.24 -5.19 -36.28
N GLY A 570 6.31 -5.78 -35.76
CA GLY A 570 7.47 -6.26 -36.50
C GLY A 570 7.62 -7.76 -36.29
N GLN A 571 7.61 -8.53 -37.38
CA GLN A 571 7.79 -9.99 -37.39
C GLN A 571 9.13 -10.38 -36.75
N ALA A 572 9.10 -11.18 -35.68
CA ALA A 572 10.29 -11.74 -35.05
C ALA A 572 10.62 -13.11 -35.66
N THR A 573 11.67 -13.14 -36.47
CA THR A 573 12.40 -14.36 -36.83
C THR A 573 13.16 -14.88 -35.62
N LYS A 574 13.12 -16.21 -35.41
CA LYS A 574 13.86 -16.93 -34.37
C LYS A 574 15.37 -16.62 -34.47
N ASN A 575 15.92 -15.97 -33.45
CA ASN A 575 17.37 -15.89 -33.21
C ASN A 575 17.68 -16.55 -31.87
N ALA A 576 18.28 -17.74 -31.91
CA ALA A 576 18.52 -18.61 -30.77
C ALA A 576 19.84 -18.34 -30.01
N GLU A 577 20.44 -17.16 -30.14
CA GLU A 577 21.75 -16.84 -29.56
C GLU A 577 21.84 -15.44 -28.96
N LYS A 578 20.83 -15.03 -28.18
CA LYS A 578 21.00 -13.90 -27.25
C LYS A 578 20.90 -14.43 -25.82
N PRO A 579 21.84 -14.12 -24.92
CA PRO A 579 21.63 -14.39 -23.50
C PRO A 579 20.34 -13.67 -23.09
N LEU A 580 19.42 -14.40 -22.44
CA LEU A 580 18.20 -13.83 -21.87
C LEU A 580 18.66 -12.82 -20.81
N LEU A 581 18.59 -11.54 -21.15
CA LEU A 581 19.14 -10.47 -20.34
C LEU A 581 18.15 -10.14 -19.22
N ARG A 582 18.62 -10.30 -17.97
CA ARG A 582 17.98 -9.81 -16.75
C ARG A 582 17.59 -8.34 -16.92
N ARG A 583 16.31 -8.03 -16.74
CA ARG A 583 15.81 -6.65 -16.80
C ARG A 583 16.08 -5.99 -15.46
N LYS A 584 16.76 -4.83 -15.47
CA LYS A 584 16.90 -4.01 -14.26
C LYS A 584 15.55 -3.36 -13.96
N SER A 585 15.17 -3.31 -12.69
CA SER A 585 13.94 -2.62 -12.27
C SER A 585 14.12 -1.10 -12.42
N GLU A 586 13.33 -0.46 -13.28
CA GLU A 586 13.29 0.99 -13.42
C GLU A 586 11.92 1.51 -12.96
N LEU A 587 11.92 2.32 -11.90
CA LEU A 587 10.74 3.09 -11.50
C LEU A 587 10.50 4.21 -12.53
N PRO A 588 9.25 4.58 -12.85
CA PRO A 588 8.99 5.85 -13.53
C PRO A 588 9.45 7.01 -12.63
N THR A 589 10.56 7.65 -12.97
CA THR A 589 11.16 8.73 -12.17
C THR A 589 10.91 10.10 -12.77
N ASP A 590 10.68 11.07 -11.89
CA ASP A 590 10.77 12.49 -12.23
C ASP A 590 12.16 12.86 -12.78
N MET A 591 12.20 13.45 -13.97
CA MET A 591 13.43 13.79 -14.70
C MET A 591 14.35 14.75 -13.94
N TYR A 592 13.80 15.62 -13.09
CA TYR A 592 14.61 16.53 -12.27
C TYR A 592 15.39 15.78 -11.19
N THR A 593 14.77 14.76 -10.61
CA THR A 593 15.40 13.91 -9.61
C THR A 593 16.56 13.10 -10.21
N GLN A 594 16.38 12.53 -11.41
CA GLN A 594 17.41 11.75 -12.10
C GLN A 594 18.61 12.63 -12.53
N LYS A 595 18.34 13.83 -13.06
CA LYS A 595 19.41 14.78 -13.44
C LYS A 595 20.23 15.24 -12.24
N ALA A 596 19.60 15.39 -11.08
CA ALA A 596 20.31 15.73 -9.86
C ALA A 596 21.09 14.54 -9.26
N LEU A 597 20.65 13.30 -9.51
CA LEU A 597 21.35 12.07 -9.13
C LEU A 597 22.60 11.83 -9.98
N GLU A 598 22.52 12.05 -11.30
CA GLU A 598 23.65 11.89 -12.22
C GLU A 598 24.76 12.94 -12.02
N ASN A 599 24.38 14.17 -11.65
CA ASN A 599 25.33 15.25 -11.43
C ASN A 599 26.08 15.16 -10.09
N HIS A 600 25.70 14.26 -9.18
CA HIS A 600 26.37 14.09 -7.90
C HIS A 600 27.60 13.17 -8.01
N LYS A 601 28.73 13.73 -8.43
CA LYS A 601 30.04 13.06 -8.29
C LYS A 601 30.53 13.15 -6.83
N ARG A 602 31.05 12.03 -6.30
CA ARG A 602 31.70 11.94 -4.98
C ARG A 602 32.85 12.94 -4.89
N ALA A 603 32.96 13.69 -3.79
CA ALA A 603 34.03 14.66 -3.56
C ALA A 603 35.29 14.02 -2.95
N ASP A 604 35.65 12.80 -3.35
CA ASP A 604 36.87 12.12 -2.87
C ASP A 604 37.82 11.89 -4.05
N GLU A 605 38.79 12.78 -4.23
CA GLU A 605 39.82 12.72 -5.28
C GLU A 605 40.92 11.67 -5.00
N PHE A 606 40.84 10.91 -3.90
CA PHE A 606 41.91 10.02 -3.43
C PHE A 606 41.55 8.54 -3.27
N LEU A 607 40.47 8.06 -3.90
CA LEU A 607 40.26 6.62 -4.07
C LEU A 607 40.08 6.33 -5.56
N THR A 608 41.13 5.80 -6.19
CA THR A 608 41.07 5.29 -7.56
C THR A 608 39.94 4.27 -7.67
N THR A 609 38.94 4.59 -8.50
CA THR A 609 37.94 3.63 -8.96
C THR A 609 38.65 2.44 -9.61
N PRO A 610 38.39 1.20 -9.17
CA PRO A 610 38.87 0.03 -9.91
C PRO A 610 38.27 0.06 -11.32
N PRO A 611 39.00 -0.40 -12.35
CA PRO A 611 38.47 -0.47 -13.70
C PRO A 611 37.24 -1.38 -13.75
N ASP A 612 36.32 -0.97 -14.63
CA ASP A 612 35.05 -1.64 -14.93
C ASP A 612 35.29 -3.10 -15.32
N ALA A 613 34.75 -4.05 -14.54
CA ALA A 613 34.89 -5.50 -14.79
C ALA A 613 34.19 -5.97 -16.08
N SER A 614 33.54 -5.05 -16.80
CA SER A 614 32.98 -5.26 -18.14
C SER A 614 33.98 -4.98 -19.29
N LYS A 615 35.22 -4.57 -18.97
CA LYS A 615 36.32 -4.40 -19.92
C LYS A 615 37.60 -5.12 -19.47
N ALA A 616 37.50 -6.43 -19.28
CA ALA A 616 38.63 -7.35 -19.32
C ALA A 616 38.20 -8.65 -19.98
#